data_AF-A0A5C1A8P7-F1
#
_entry.id   AF-A0A5C1A8P7-F1
#
_cell.length_a   1.000
_cell.length_b   1.000
_cell.length_c   1.000
_cell.angle_alpha   90.00
_cell.angle_beta   90.00
_cell.angle_gamma   90.00
#
_symmetry.space_group_name_H-M   'P 1'
#
loop_
_entity.id
_entity.type
_entity.pdbx_description
1 polymer ?
#
loop_
_entity_poly.entity_id
_entity_poly.type
_entity_poly.pdbx_seq_one_letter_code
_entity_poly.pdbx_strand_id
1 'polypeptide(L)'
;MLETCMNPDVISDLVQILGTVDATFAPTRERGGNLRTNAMLARRDFREQGVQYHAGGDAARRKSAERRLSAMEDAGLVAVFRRQGRARGVRLTPVGEDTARRIAGLPDLSESLEVMAIVAKNHLEREPKLLTDLWAAEADVVGVPWGGETKAYVILEEELLPAMVAGLMVCNTTIPGHAYYAVTPAGWAALDDGFPTPAGAGAFAQAARDEYFEAFRLARVGYADAKVAALGEIGPLPLPVSVGGSPIGPHGLGV
;
A
#
# COMPACT_ATOMS: atom_id res chain seq x y z
N MET A 1 -25.53 -5.22 5.32
CA MET A 1 -26.78 -4.48 5.02
C MET A 1 -26.54 -3.12 4.37
N LEU A 2 -25.42 -2.42 4.62
CA LEU A 2 -25.12 -1.13 3.97
C LEU A 2 -24.72 -1.26 2.48
N GLU A 3 -24.11 -2.38 2.08
CA GLU A 3 -23.57 -2.58 0.73
C GLU A 3 -24.64 -2.58 -0.38
N THR A 4 -25.84 -3.08 -0.11
CA THR A 4 -26.91 -3.22 -1.13
C THR A 4 -27.64 -1.90 -1.43
N CYS A 5 -27.37 -0.83 -0.67
CA CYS A 5 -28.04 0.46 -0.82
C CYS A 5 -27.10 1.60 -1.22
N MET A 6 -25.80 1.34 -1.37
CA MET A 6 -24.87 2.38 -1.81
C MET A 6 -25.06 2.72 -3.28
N ASN A 7 -24.97 4.01 -3.59
CA ASN A 7 -24.95 4.51 -4.95
C ASN A 7 -23.72 3.92 -5.69
N PRO A 8 -23.88 3.35 -6.90
CA PRO A 8 -22.76 2.80 -7.67
C PRO A 8 -21.59 3.78 -7.88
N ASP A 9 -21.87 5.07 -8.04
CA ASP A 9 -20.83 6.09 -8.18
C ASP A 9 -20.01 6.25 -6.90
N VAL A 10 -20.63 6.08 -5.72
CA VAL A 10 -19.94 6.14 -4.43
C VAL A 10 -19.04 4.93 -4.24
N ILE A 11 -19.51 3.75 -4.67
CA ILE A 11 -18.69 2.52 -4.67
C ILE A 11 -17.45 2.72 -5.55
N SER A 12 -17.66 3.21 -6.77
CA SER A 12 -16.59 3.55 -7.72
C SER A 12 -15.57 4.53 -7.12
N ASP A 13 -16.02 5.65 -6.54
CA ASP A 13 -15.13 6.62 -5.90
C ASP A 13 -14.32 5.99 -4.73
N LEU A 14 -14.93 5.16 -3.87
CA LEU A 14 -14.24 4.48 -2.76
C LEU A 14 -13.14 3.54 -3.25
N VAL A 15 -13.46 2.74 -4.26
CA VAL A 15 -12.56 1.74 -4.85
C VAL A 15 -11.39 2.43 -5.56
N GLN A 16 -11.63 3.54 -6.25
CA GLN A 16 -10.56 4.33 -6.86
C GLN A 16 -9.63 4.96 -5.82
N ILE A 17 -10.19 5.47 -4.72
CA ILE A 17 -9.39 5.99 -3.60
C ILE A 17 -8.55 4.86 -3.02
N LEU A 18 -9.13 3.67 -2.78
CA LEU A 18 -8.39 2.49 -2.30
C LEU A 18 -7.22 2.14 -3.20
N GLY A 19 -7.44 2.02 -4.52
CA GLY A 19 -6.38 1.72 -5.48
C GLY A 19 -5.25 2.76 -5.47
N THR A 20 -5.59 4.05 -5.31
CA THR A 20 -4.61 5.13 -5.22
C THR A 20 -3.81 5.08 -3.92
N VAL A 21 -4.47 4.77 -2.79
CA VAL A 21 -3.83 4.59 -1.49
C VAL A 21 -2.88 3.40 -1.55
N ASP A 22 -3.34 2.24 -2.00
CA ASP A 22 -2.52 1.03 -2.06
C ASP A 22 -1.32 1.22 -3.01
N ALA A 23 -1.49 1.91 -4.14
CA ALA A 23 -0.39 2.27 -5.03
C ALA A 23 0.68 3.16 -4.37
N THR A 24 0.29 3.97 -3.39
CA THR A 24 1.23 4.78 -2.60
C THR A 24 2.13 3.88 -1.76
N PHE A 25 1.58 2.85 -1.12
CA PHE A 25 2.27 2.00 -0.14
C PHE A 25 2.92 0.75 -0.75
N ALA A 26 2.50 0.36 -1.95
CA ALA A 26 3.05 -0.77 -2.70
C ALA A 26 4.57 -0.68 -2.93
N PRO A 27 5.33 -1.79 -2.90
CA PRO A 27 6.74 -1.81 -3.26
C PRO A 27 7.00 -1.25 -4.67
N THR A 28 7.97 -0.34 -4.79
CA THR A 28 8.39 0.27 -6.06
C THR A 28 9.50 -0.55 -6.70
N ARG A 29 9.17 -1.44 -7.64
CA ARG A 29 10.12 -2.40 -8.23
C ARG A 29 10.76 -1.92 -9.53
N GLU A 30 10.18 -0.90 -10.17
CA GLU A 30 10.67 -0.34 -11.41
C GLU A 30 12.03 0.36 -11.21
N ARG A 31 12.92 0.17 -12.18
CA ARG A 31 14.25 0.80 -12.17
C ARG A 31 14.17 2.19 -12.80
N GLY A 32 14.66 3.18 -12.06
CA GLY A 32 14.77 4.55 -12.53
C GLY A 32 13.45 5.33 -12.53
N GLY A 33 13.49 6.56 -13.03
CA GLY A 33 12.36 7.47 -13.04
C GLY A 33 12.02 8.06 -11.67
N ASN A 34 10.90 8.78 -11.61
CA ASN A 34 10.50 9.55 -10.43
C ASN A 34 9.60 8.76 -9.47
N LEU A 35 9.13 7.57 -9.87
CA LEU A 35 8.15 6.77 -9.14
C LEU A 35 8.57 6.53 -7.69
N ARG A 36 9.80 6.04 -7.47
CA ARG A 36 10.30 5.74 -6.11
C ARG A 36 10.28 6.99 -5.22
N THR A 37 10.84 8.10 -5.71
CA THR A 37 10.90 9.34 -4.94
C THR A 37 9.50 9.90 -4.67
N ASN A 38 8.64 9.93 -5.68
CA ASN A 38 7.28 10.47 -5.54
C ASN A 38 6.40 9.60 -4.64
N ALA A 39 6.50 8.26 -4.72
CA ALA A 39 5.80 7.35 -3.82
C ALA A 39 6.29 7.51 -2.37
N MET A 40 7.61 7.67 -2.15
CA MET A 40 8.16 7.94 -0.83
C MET A 40 7.66 9.26 -0.23
N LEU A 41 7.68 10.35 -1.01
CA LEU A 41 7.13 11.65 -0.60
C LEU A 41 5.63 11.55 -0.32
N ALA A 42 4.88 10.82 -1.16
CA ALA A 42 3.46 10.58 -0.94
C ALA A 42 3.19 9.83 0.36
N ARG A 43 3.95 8.77 0.70
CA ARG A 43 3.84 8.05 1.98
C ARG A 43 4.10 8.95 3.18
N ARG A 44 5.15 9.78 3.11
CA ARG A 44 5.51 10.72 4.17
C ARG A 44 4.37 11.69 4.46
N ASP A 45 3.81 12.25 3.39
CA ASP A 45 2.79 13.31 3.48
C ASP A 45 1.37 12.74 3.70
N PHE A 46 1.15 11.45 3.42
CA PHE A 46 -0.16 10.79 3.44
C PHE A 46 -0.93 10.97 4.75
N ARG A 47 -0.24 10.92 5.91
CA ARG A 47 -0.92 11.05 7.21
C ARG A 47 -1.57 12.42 7.40
N GLU A 48 -0.97 13.46 6.83
CA GLU A 48 -1.40 14.85 6.97
C GLU A 48 -2.28 15.32 5.80
N GLN A 49 -2.14 14.69 4.63
CA GLN A 49 -2.74 15.19 3.38
C GLN A 49 -3.66 14.18 2.69
N GLY A 50 -3.56 12.88 3.00
CA GLY A 50 -4.21 11.82 2.23
C GLY A 50 -3.65 11.66 0.82
N VAL A 51 -4.38 11.00 -0.06
CA VAL A 51 -4.10 10.96 -1.52
C VAL A 51 -4.84 12.07 -2.23
N GLN A 52 -4.29 12.56 -3.34
CA GLN A 52 -4.98 13.57 -4.14
C GLN A 52 -6.25 12.99 -4.77
N TYR A 53 -7.37 13.69 -4.60
CA TYR A 53 -8.65 13.34 -5.22
C TYR A 53 -8.98 14.36 -6.31
N HIS A 54 -9.02 13.90 -7.56
CA HIS A 54 -9.33 14.75 -8.72
C HIS A 54 -10.57 14.23 -9.44
N ALA A 55 -11.70 14.90 -9.19
CA ALA A 55 -12.86 14.77 -10.03
C ALA A 55 -12.59 15.49 -11.37
N GLY A 56 -12.08 14.78 -12.37
CA GLY A 56 -11.87 15.35 -13.70
C GLY A 56 -13.18 15.82 -14.36
N GLY A 57 -13.06 16.46 -15.54
CA GLY A 57 -14.20 16.80 -16.39
C GLY A 57 -14.79 18.20 -16.20
N ASP A 58 -16.02 18.39 -16.68
CA ASP A 58 -16.71 19.67 -16.71
C ASP A 58 -17.16 20.16 -15.30
N ALA A 59 -17.76 21.35 -15.24
CA ALA A 59 -18.22 21.92 -13.98
C ALA A 59 -19.34 21.10 -13.30
N ALA A 60 -20.18 20.41 -14.06
CA ALA A 60 -21.28 19.61 -13.53
C ALA A 60 -20.75 18.32 -12.89
N ARG A 61 -19.81 17.62 -13.55
CA ARG A 61 -19.14 16.43 -13.02
C ARG A 61 -18.38 16.75 -11.74
N ARG A 62 -17.62 17.85 -11.73
CA ARG A 62 -16.91 18.31 -10.52
C ARG A 62 -17.85 18.54 -9.35
N LYS A 63 -18.96 19.25 -9.56
CA LYS A 63 -19.97 19.49 -8.53
C LYS A 63 -20.65 18.20 -8.06
N SER A 64 -20.86 17.24 -8.95
CA SER A 64 -21.41 15.93 -8.59
C SER A 64 -20.44 15.15 -7.69
N ALA A 65 -19.17 15.10 -8.06
CA ALA A 65 -18.14 14.43 -7.26
C ALA A 65 -17.93 15.11 -5.89
N GLU A 66 -17.97 16.43 -5.81
CA GLU A 66 -17.93 17.16 -4.52
C GLU A 66 -19.08 16.73 -3.60
N ARG A 67 -20.29 16.53 -4.14
CA ARG A 67 -21.45 16.05 -3.36
C ARG A 67 -21.27 14.62 -2.90
N ARG A 68 -20.76 13.73 -3.77
CA ARG A 68 -20.48 12.33 -3.41
C ARG A 68 -19.39 12.25 -2.34
N LEU A 69 -18.34 13.05 -2.46
CA LEU A 69 -17.28 13.14 -1.46
C LEU A 69 -17.82 13.63 -0.11
N SER A 70 -18.69 14.65 -0.10
CA SER A 70 -19.38 15.09 1.11
C SER A 70 -20.23 13.97 1.72
N ALA A 71 -20.98 13.23 0.90
CA ALA A 71 -21.80 12.12 1.39
C ALA A 71 -20.97 10.98 1.98
N MET A 72 -19.80 10.68 1.40
CA MET A 72 -18.86 9.70 1.96
C MET A 72 -18.25 10.16 3.29
N GLU A 73 -17.95 11.45 3.42
CA GLU A 73 -17.44 12.04 4.65
C GLU A 73 -18.52 12.02 5.74
N ASP A 74 -19.76 12.41 5.41
CA ASP A 74 -20.91 12.38 6.31
C ASP A 74 -21.23 10.93 6.78
N ALA A 75 -21.00 9.94 5.90
CA ALA A 75 -21.12 8.52 6.22
C ALA A 75 -19.92 7.96 7.01
N GLY A 76 -18.88 8.76 7.27
CA GLY A 76 -17.68 8.34 7.98
C GLY A 76 -16.80 7.36 7.21
N LEU A 77 -16.93 7.29 5.88
CA LEU A 77 -16.13 6.39 5.02
C LEU A 77 -14.80 7.03 4.64
N VAL A 78 -14.74 8.36 4.57
CA VAL A 78 -13.53 9.10 4.22
C VAL A 78 -13.28 10.27 5.16
N ALA A 79 -12.03 10.64 5.33
CA ALA A 79 -11.59 11.92 5.88
C ALA A 79 -11.10 12.83 4.75
N VAL A 80 -11.62 14.06 4.67
CA VAL A 80 -11.29 15.00 3.60
C VAL A 80 -10.40 16.13 4.11
N PHE A 81 -9.21 16.24 3.55
CA PHE A 81 -8.25 17.29 3.86
C PHE A 81 -8.46 18.49 2.94
N ARG A 82 -8.74 19.65 3.53
CA ARG A 82 -9.08 20.88 2.79
C ARG A 82 -8.01 21.95 2.97
N ARG A 83 -7.69 22.68 1.90
CA ARG A 83 -6.85 23.90 1.94
C ARG A 83 -7.60 25.03 1.26
N GLN A 84 -7.74 26.17 1.95
CA GLN A 84 -8.54 27.31 1.48
C GLN A 84 -9.97 26.90 1.06
N GLY A 85 -10.59 25.99 1.82
CA GLY A 85 -11.94 25.51 1.56
C GLY A 85 -12.09 24.49 0.42
N ARG A 86 -11.02 24.14 -0.30
CA ARG A 86 -11.05 23.13 -1.37
C ARG A 86 -10.45 21.81 -0.90
N ALA A 87 -11.10 20.69 -1.22
CA ALA A 87 -10.54 19.36 -1.00
C ALA A 87 -9.21 19.23 -1.77
N ARG A 88 -8.15 18.89 -1.05
CA ARG A 88 -6.79 18.68 -1.59
C ARG A 88 -6.39 17.22 -1.55
N GLY A 89 -6.89 16.49 -0.56
CA GLY A 89 -6.73 15.07 -0.49
C GLY A 89 -7.78 14.39 0.36
N VAL A 90 -7.83 13.09 0.22
CA VAL A 90 -8.83 12.21 0.81
C VAL A 90 -8.09 11.00 1.37
N ARG A 91 -8.58 10.48 2.48
CA ARG A 91 -8.11 9.22 3.07
C ARG A 91 -9.31 8.38 3.46
N LEU A 92 -9.25 7.08 3.22
CA LEU A 92 -10.25 6.16 3.75
C LEU A 92 -10.16 6.14 5.28
N THR A 93 -11.31 6.13 5.96
CA THR A 93 -11.35 5.75 7.38
C THR A 93 -11.18 4.22 7.48
N PRO A 94 -10.92 3.66 8.67
CA PRO A 94 -10.90 2.20 8.82
C PRO A 94 -12.17 1.52 8.30
N VAL A 95 -13.34 2.13 8.52
CA VAL A 95 -14.63 1.64 8.01
C VAL A 95 -14.72 1.72 6.49
N GLY A 96 -14.26 2.83 5.90
CA GLY A 96 -14.26 3.00 4.45
C GLY A 96 -13.27 2.08 3.73
N GLU A 97 -12.11 1.84 4.32
CA GLU A 97 -11.09 0.92 3.79
C GLU A 97 -11.60 -0.52 3.80
N ASP A 98 -12.09 -1.00 4.93
CA ASP A 98 -12.69 -2.33 5.06
C ASP A 98 -13.88 -2.50 4.09
N THR A 99 -14.75 -1.50 3.98
CA THR A 99 -15.87 -1.52 3.02
C THR A 99 -15.38 -1.61 1.57
N ALA A 100 -14.39 -0.80 1.18
CA ALA A 100 -13.86 -0.80 -0.19
C ALA A 100 -13.15 -2.11 -0.54
N ARG A 101 -12.36 -2.65 0.39
CA ARG A 101 -11.65 -3.94 0.23
C ARG A 101 -12.64 -5.09 0.06
N ARG A 102 -13.68 -5.16 0.90
CA ARG A 102 -14.74 -6.19 0.78
C ARG A 102 -15.46 -6.16 -0.57
N ILE A 103 -15.82 -4.97 -1.06
CA ILE A 103 -16.46 -4.83 -2.37
C ILE A 103 -15.53 -5.29 -3.51
N ALA A 104 -14.25 -4.94 -3.44
CA ALA A 104 -13.25 -5.33 -4.43
C ALA A 104 -12.74 -6.78 -4.26
N GLY A 105 -13.15 -7.48 -3.19
CA GLY A 105 -12.68 -8.83 -2.84
C GLY A 105 -11.17 -8.86 -2.55
N LEU A 106 -10.66 -7.83 -1.89
CA LEU A 106 -9.26 -7.70 -1.49
C LEU A 106 -9.08 -8.06 0.00
N PRO A 107 -7.87 -8.47 0.41
CA PRO A 107 -7.58 -8.78 1.80
C PRO A 107 -7.86 -7.59 2.72
N ASP A 108 -8.48 -7.83 3.87
CA ASP A 108 -8.71 -6.83 4.91
C ASP A 108 -7.53 -6.70 5.90
N LEU A 109 -7.66 -5.81 6.89
CA LEU A 109 -6.60 -5.62 7.89
C LEU A 109 -6.40 -6.86 8.78
N SER A 110 -7.45 -7.62 9.07
CA SER A 110 -7.33 -8.85 9.88
C SER A 110 -6.51 -9.90 9.13
N GLU A 111 -6.83 -10.15 7.87
CA GLU A 111 -6.08 -11.05 7.00
C GLU A 111 -4.63 -10.60 6.86
N SER A 112 -4.41 -9.28 6.68
CA SER A 112 -3.07 -8.70 6.63
C SER A 112 -2.26 -8.90 7.90
N LEU A 113 -2.90 -8.79 9.07
CA LEU A 113 -2.26 -9.03 10.36
C LEU A 113 -1.88 -10.51 10.54
N GLU A 114 -2.68 -11.45 10.06
CA GLU A 114 -2.33 -12.88 10.09
C GLU A 114 -1.06 -13.16 9.27
N VAL A 115 -0.96 -12.61 8.07
CA VAL A 115 0.23 -12.72 7.23
C VAL A 115 1.43 -12.00 7.86
N MET A 116 1.22 -10.81 8.42
CA MET A 116 2.23 -10.08 9.17
C MET A 116 2.76 -10.90 10.36
N ALA A 117 1.90 -11.63 11.09
CA ALA A 117 2.30 -12.48 12.19
C ALA A 117 3.19 -13.65 11.73
N ILE A 118 2.91 -14.23 10.56
CA ILE A 118 3.74 -15.27 9.94
C ILE A 118 5.12 -14.70 9.58
N VAL A 119 5.15 -13.53 8.94
CA VAL A 119 6.40 -12.83 8.60
C VAL A 119 7.22 -12.55 9.86
N ALA A 120 6.58 -11.96 10.87
CA ALA A 120 7.19 -11.58 12.13
C ALA A 120 7.81 -12.77 12.87
N LYS A 121 7.06 -13.87 12.98
CA LYS A 121 7.48 -15.06 13.73
C LYS A 121 8.65 -15.79 13.06
N ASN A 122 8.68 -15.83 11.74
CA ASN A 122 9.59 -16.71 11.01
C ASN A 122 10.85 -15.99 10.50
N HIS A 123 10.80 -14.66 10.34
CA HIS A 123 11.85 -13.94 9.62
C HIS A 123 12.39 -12.71 10.35
N LEU A 124 11.77 -12.29 11.45
CA LEU A 124 12.11 -11.03 12.12
C LEU A 124 12.42 -11.23 13.60
N GLU A 125 13.27 -10.36 14.13
CA GLU A 125 13.50 -10.21 15.56
C GLU A 125 12.88 -8.90 16.06
N ARG A 126 12.21 -8.95 17.21
CA ARG A 126 11.61 -7.77 17.84
C ARG A 126 12.65 -6.77 18.35
N GLU A 127 13.80 -7.28 18.79
CA GLU A 127 14.96 -6.50 19.23
C GLU A 127 16.15 -6.81 18.31
N PRO A 128 16.10 -6.36 17.03
CA PRO A 128 17.06 -6.76 16.02
C PRO A 128 18.45 -6.23 16.36
N LYS A 129 19.46 -7.10 16.26
CA LYS A 129 20.87 -6.72 16.47
C LYS A 129 21.55 -6.32 15.17
N LEU A 130 21.08 -6.90 14.07
CA LEU A 130 21.54 -6.66 12.71
C LEU A 130 20.37 -6.21 11.84
N LEU A 131 20.68 -5.58 10.70
CA LEU A 131 19.65 -5.18 9.74
C LEU A 131 18.97 -6.39 9.07
N THR A 132 19.66 -7.54 8.99
CA THR A 132 19.08 -8.80 8.53
C THR A 132 18.01 -9.34 9.47
N ASP A 133 18.06 -8.98 10.75
CA ASP A 133 17.09 -9.40 11.76
C ASP A 133 15.84 -8.50 11.72
N LEU A 134 15.96 -7.31 11.11
CA LEU A 134 14.89 -6.31 11.00
C LEU A 134 14.08 -6.43 9.71
N TRP A 135 14.65 -6.96 8.63
CA TRP A 135 14.04 -6.98 7.30
C TRP A 135 13.90 -8.40 6.76
N ALA A 136 12.67 -8.79 6.46
CA ALA A 136 12.35 -10.05 5.80
C ALA A 136 12.33 -9.86 4.28
N ALA A 137 13.09 -10.66 3.54
CA ALA A 137 13.07 -10.65 2.09
C ALA A 137 11.80 -11.34 1.56
N GLU A 138 11.13 -10.76 0.56
CA GLU A 138 9.89 -11.36 0.01
C GLU A 138 10.10 -12.79 -0.52
N ALA A 139 11.28 -13.11 -1.08
CA ALA A 139 11.66 -14.47 -1.48
C ALA A 139 11.63 -15.48 -0.33
N ASP A 140 12.13 -15.08 0.85
CA ASP A 140 12.19 -15.95 2.02
C ASP A 140 10.80 -16.16 2.62
N VAL A 141 9.98 -15.10 2.65
CA VAL A 141 8.60 -15.15 3.13
C VAL A 141 7.75 -16.07 2.26
N VAL A 142 7.87 -15.96 0.94
CA VAL A 142 7.11 -16.76 -0.02
C VAL A 142 7.69 -18.18 -0.18
N GLY A 143 8.97 -18.39 0.15
CA GLY A 143 9.66 -19.66 -0.05
C GLY A 143 10.02 -19.93 -1.52
N VAL A 144 10.19 -18.89 -2.32
CA VAL A 144 10.50 -18.97 -3.76
C VAL A 144 11.76 -18.14 -4.04
N PRO A 145 12.72 -18.61 -4.84
CA PRO A 145 13.92 -17.85 -5.14
C PRO A 145 13.61 -16.57 -5.95
N TRP A 146 14.50 -15.59 -5.87
CA TRP A 146 14.44 -14.40 -6.72
C TRP A 146 14.36 -14.77 -8.21
N GLY A 147 13.45 -14.12 -8.94
CA GLY A 147 13.18 -14.45 -10.35
C GLY A 147 12.31 -15.69 -10.57
N GLY A 148 11.82 -16.33 -9.50
CA GLY A 148 10.84 -17.42 -9.54
C GLY A 148 9.41 -16.94 -9.80
N GLU A 149 8.42 -17.67 -9.26
CA GLU A 149 7.00 -17.42 -9.52
C GLU A 149 6.54 -16.01 -9.10
N THR A 150 6.31 -15.15 -10.09
CA THR A 150 5.97 -13.74 -9.88
C THR A 150 4.62 -13.53 -9.20
N LYS A 151 3.68 -14.47 -9.39
CA LYS A 151 2.33 -14.39 -8.82
C LYS A 151 2.34 -14.43 -7.30
N ALA A 152 3.24 -15.23 -6.71
CA ALA A 152 3.31 -15.38 -5.27
C ALA A 152 3.79 -14.10 -4.57
N TYR A 153 4.70 -13.34 -5.20
CA TYR A 153 5.09 -12.01 -4.71
C TYR A 153 3.95 -10.98 -4.79
N VAL A 154 3.14 -11.02 -5.83
CA VAL A 154 1.96 -10.14 -5.98
C VAL A 154 0.92 -10.45 -4.92
N ILE A 155 0.67 -11.74 -4.64
CA ILE A 155 -0.26 -12.15 -3.57
C ILE A 155 0.23 -11.65 -2.21
N LEU A 156 1.51 -11.87 -1.87
CA LEU A 156 2.08 -11.37 -0.61
C LEU A 156 1.95 -9.84 -0.49
N GLU A 157 2.16 -9.11 -1.57
CA GLU A 157 1.97 -7.66 -1.59
C GLU A 157 0.52 -7.26 -1.34
N GLU A 158 -0.44 -7.87 -2.04
CA GLU A 158 -1.88 -7.63 -1.84
C GLU A 158 -2.30 -7.92 -0.39
N GLU A 159 -1.79 -9.01 0.19
CA GLU A 159 -2.08 -9.40 1.58
C GLU A 159 -1.45 -8.45 2.61
N LEU A 160 -0.27 -7.89 2.36
CA LEU A 160 0.41 -7.00 3.31
C LEU A 160 0.05 -5.52 3.17
N LEU A 161 -0.59 -5.12 2.06
CA LEU A 161 -0.97 -3.73 1.80
C LEU A 161 -1.81 -3.08 2.92
N PRO A 162 -2.87 -3.72 3.47
CA PRO A 162 -3.63 -3.14 4.58
C PRO A 162 -2.75 -2.79 5.79
N ALA A 163 -1.85 -3.69 6.22
CA ALA A 163 -0.93 -3.44 7.32
C ALA A 163 0.08 -2.33 7.01
N MET A 164 0.52 -2.21 5.75
CA MET A 164 1.40 -1.11 5.32
C MET A 164 0.70 0.25 5.34
N VAL A 165 -0.55 0.33 4.86
CA VAL A 165 -1.38 1.54 4.88
C VAL A 165 -1.67 1.98 6.32
N ALA A 166 -1.94 1.02 7.20
CA ALA A 166 -2.12 1.26 8.63
C ALA A 166 -0.82 1.67 9.36
N GLY A 167 0.34 1.57 8.71
CA GLY A 167 1.65 1.87 9.29
C GLY A 167 2.14 0.85 10.31
N LEU A 168 1.58 -0.36 10.28
CA LEU A 168 2.00 -1.51 11.08
C LEU A 168 3.19 -2.24 10.45
N MET A 169 3.28 -2.16 9.13
CA MET A 169 4.44 -2.61 8.35
C MET A 169 5.00 -1.49 7.49
N VAL A 170 6.25 -1.67 7.09
CA VAL A 170 6.89 -0.88 6.05
C VAL A 170 7.53 -1.82 5.03
N CYS A 171 7.55 -1.39 3.77
CA CYS A 171 8.29 -2.06 2.72
C CYS A 171 9.39 -1.16 2.16
N ASN A 172 10.43 -1.80 1.63
CA ASN A 172 11.43 -1.13 0.83
C ASN A 172 11.91 -2.03 -0.29
N THR A 173 12.45 -1.44 -1.35
CA THR A 173 12.92 -2.19 -2.51
C THR A 173 14.39 -1.91 -2.81
N THR A 174 15.09 -2.95 -3.25
CA THR A 174 16.47 -2.84 -3.71
C THR A 174 16.53 -2.27 -5.13
N ILE A 175 17.73 -1.91 -5.63
CA ILE A 175 17.91 -1.45 -7.02
C ILE A 175 17.42 -2.52 -8.03
N PRO A 176 17.64 -3.83 -7.81
CA PRO A 176 17.04 -4.87 -8.65
C PRO A 176 15.51 -4.94 -8.63
N GLY A 177 14.84 -4.32 -7.64
CA GLY A 177 13.39 -4.36 -7.47
C GLY A 177 12.91 -5.43 -6.49
N HIS A 178 13.79 -6.01 -5.66
CA HIS A 178 13.39 -7.00 -4.65
C HIS A 178 12.79 -6.29 -3.44
N ALA A 179 11.60 -6.70 -3.00
CA ALA A 179 10.95 -6.12 -1.82
C ALA A 179 11.41 -6.78 -0.52
N TYR A 180 11.48 -5.96 0.52
CA TYR A 180 11.76 -6.34 1.89
C TYR A 180 10.71 -5.72 2.79
N TYR A 181 10.30 -6.45 3.81
CA TYR A 181 9.25 -6.05 4.74
C TYR A 181 9.82 -5.99 6.17
N ALA A 182 9.35 -5.02 6.95
CA ALA A 182 9.65 -4.92 8.36
C ALA A 182 8.40 -4.54 9.14
N VAL A 183 8.27 -5.06 10.36
CA VAL A 183 7.19 -4.73 11.30
C VAL A 183 7.61 -3.49 12.10
N THR A 184 6.74 -2.49 12.17
CA THR A 184 7.01 -1.26 12.93
C THR A 184 6.76 -1.49 14.42
N PRO A 185 7.20 -0.58 15.32
CA PRO A 185 6.82 -0.67 16.73
C PRO A 185 5.31 -0.73 16.96
N ALA A 186 4.51 -0.03 16.14
CA ALA A 186 3.05 -0.10 16.20
C ALA A 186 2.52 -1.46 15.71
N GLY A 187 3.15 -2.06 14.69
CA GLY A 187 2.81 -3.40 14.24
C GLY A 187 3.08 -4.47 15.28
N TRP A 188 4.20 -4.40 16.00
CA TRP A 188 4.50 -5.31 17.11
C TRP A 188 3.47 -5.18 18.24
N ALA A 189 3.09 -3.95 18.60
CA ALA A 189 2.03 -3.74 19.58
C ALA A 189 0.69 -4.35 19.12
N ALA A 190 0.33 -4.17 17.85
CA ALA A 190 -0.88 -4.77 17.29
C ALA A 190 -0.86 -6.31 17.33
N LEU A 191 0.30 -6.94 17.12
CA LEU A 191 0.44 -8.40 17.25
C LEU A 191 0.25 -8.88 18.70
N ASP A 192 0.67 -8.09 19.67
CA ASP A 192 0.47 -8.41 21.10
C ASP A 192 -0.99 -8.26 21.52
N ASP A 193 -1.67 -7.24 21.00
CA ASP A 193 -3.09 -6.95 21.30
C ASP A 193 -4.05 -7.97 20.66
N GLY A 194 -3.60 -8.66 19.60
CA GLY A 194 -4.33 -9.69 18.89
C GLY A 194 -5.12 -9.17 17.68
N PHE A 195 -5.77 -10.10 16.98
CA PHE A 195 -6.44 -9.82 15.71
C PHE A 195 -7.86 -9.30 15.94
N PRO A 196 -8.28 -8.22 15.26
CA PRO A 196 -9.70 -7.89 15.18
C PRO A 196 -10.45 -9.07 14.54
N THR A 197 -11.71 -9.26 14.90
CA THR A 197 -12.53 -10.26 14.22
C THR A 197 -12.72 -9.84 12.76
N PRO A 198 -12.47 -10.72 11.77
CA PRO A 198 -12.74 -10.41 10.38
C PRO A 198 -14.19 -9.97 10.18
N ALA A 199 -14.43 -8.97 9.35
CA ALA A 199 -15.78 -8.46 9.09
C ALA A 199 -16.68 -9.48 8.36
N GLY A 200 -16.11 -10.61 7.92
CA GLY A 200 -16.76 -11.64 7.14
C GLY A 200 -16.77 -11.33 5.64
N ALA A 201 -17.09 -12.33 4.82
CA ALA A 201 -17.14 -12.15 3.37
C ALA A 201 -18.23 -11.14 2.97
N GLY A 202 -17.82 -10.02 2.36
CA GLY A 202 -18.73 -9.02 1.80
C GLY A 202 -19.21 -9.37 0.39
N ALA A 203 -20.06 -8.53 -0.18
CA ALA A 203 -20.51 -8.66 -1.57
C ALA A 203 -19.38 -8.31 -2.55
N PHE A 204 -18.61 -9.32 -2.96
CA PHE A 204 -17.60 -9.18 -4.00
C PHE A 204 -18.22 -8.81 -5.36
N ALA A 205 -17.67 -7.80 -6.01
CA ALA A 205 -18.01 -7.41 -7.38
C ALA A 205 -16.76 -7.35 -8.28
N GLN A 206 -16.70 -8.20 -9.31
CA GLN A 206 -15.56 -8.24 -10.24
C GLN A 206 -15.27 -6.87 -10.87
N ALA A 207 -16.31 -6.11 -11.24
CA ALA A 207 -16.13 -4.77 -11.82
C ALA A 207 -15.42 -3.79 -10.86
N ALA A 208 -15.67 -3.91 -9.55
CA ALA A 208 -14.96 -3.12 -8.54
C ALA A 208 -13.49 -3.56 -8.41
N ARG A 209 -13.20 -4.85 -8.52
CA ARG A 209 -11.82 -5.35 -8.55
C ARG A 209 -11.05 -4.81 -9.76
N ASP A 210 -11.68 -4.81 -10.93
CA ASP A 210 -11.06 -4.29 -12.15
C ASP A 210 -10.80 -2.78 -12.04
N GLU A 211 -11.75 -2.04 -11.48
CA GLU A 211 -11.63 -0.61 -11.21
C GLU A 211 -10.52 -0.29 -10.20
N TYR A 212 -10.39 -1.09 -9.14
CA TYR A 212 -9.30 -0.99 -8.17
C TYR A 212 -7.93 -1.09 -8.88
N PHE A 213 -7.72 -2.12 -9.70
CA PHE A 213 -6.43 -2.32 -10.37
C PHE A 213 -6.13 -1.23 -11.39
N GLU A 214 -7.15 -0.71 -12.07
CA GLU A 214 -6.95 0.42 -12.98
C GLU A 214 -6.56 1.70 -12.23
N ALA A 215 -7.22 2.00 -11.11
CA ALA A 215 -6.87 3.13 -10.26
C ALA A 215 -5.43 2.99 -9.68
N PHE A 216 -5.09 1.79 -9.20
CA PHE A 216 -3.75 1.47 -8.72
C PHE A 216 -2.68 1.70 -9.81
N ARG A 217 -2.93 1.19 -11.02
CA ARG A 217 -2.03 1.34 -12.17
C ARG A 217 -1.87 2.82 -12.56
N LEU A 218 -2.97 3.55 -12.68
CA LEU A 218 -2.97 4.98 -13.03
C LEU A 218 -2.23 5.82 -12.00
N ALA A 219 -2.39 5.52 -10.71
CA ALA A 219 -1.66 6.21 -9.63
C ALA A 219 -0.14 6.00 -9.77
N ARG A 220 0.33 4.77 -10.02
CA ARG A 220 1.76 4.49 -10.25
C ARG A 220 2.31 5.19 -11.48
N VAL A 221 1.57 5.22 -12.58
CA VAL A 221 1.95 6.00 -13.77
C VAL A 221 2.05 7.49 -13.43
N GLY A 222 1.06 8.03 -12.70
CA GLY A 222 1.09 9.42 -12.24
C GLY A 222 2.32 9.75 -11.39
N TYR A 223 2.73 8.85 -10.49
CA TYR A 223 3.97 9.03 -9.73
C TYR A 223 5.23 8.92 -10.58
N ALA A 224 5.25 8.06 -11.60
CA ALA A 224 6.39 7.96 -12.51
C ALA A 224 6.57 9.24 -13.36
N ASP A 225 5.46 9.83 -13.82
CA ASP A 225 5.47 11.00 -14.72
C ASP A 225 5.57 12.34 -13.98
N ALA A 226 5.17 12.40 -12.71
CA ALA A 226 5.23 13.63 -11.93
C ALA A 226 6.67 14.12 -11.73
N LYS A 227 6.90 15.42 -11.85
CA LYS A 227 8.19 16.04 -11.53
C LYS A 227 8.45 15.95 -10.03
N VAL A 228 9.65 15.51 -9.67
CA VAL A 228 10.09 15.48 -8.27
C VAL A 228 10.21 16.90 -7.74
N ALA A 229 9.45 17.21 -6.68
CA ALA A 229 9.40 18.55 -6.10
C ALA A 229 10.72 18.93 -5.37
N ALA A 230 11.46 17.94 -4.85
CA ALA A 230 12.72 18.12 -4.13
C ALA A 230 13.79 17.17 -4.69
N LEU A 231 14.67 17.69 -5.54
CA LEU A 231 15.80 16.92 -6.07
C LEU A 231 16.79 16.59 -4.94
N GLY A 232 17.15 15.31 -4.79
CA GLY A 232 18.19 14.85 -3.85
C GLY A 232 17.72 13.98 -2.70
N GLU A 233 16.42 13.83 -2.46
CA GLU A 233 15.87 12.93 -1.44
C GLU A 233 15.52 11.57 -2.07
N ILE A 234 16.25 10.50 -1.70
CA ILE A 234 16.05 9.13 -2.24
C ILE A 234 15.24 8.26 -1.25
N GLY A 235 14.93 8.81 -0.07
CA GLY A 235 14.27 8.10 1.02
C GLY A 235 15.21 7.09 1.71
N PRO A 236 14.71 6.36 2.71
CA PRO A 236 15.48 5.28 3.33
C PRO A 236 15.77 4.20 2.29
N LEU A 237 17.00 3.71 2.25
CA LEU A 237 17.43 2.53 1.51
C LEU A 237 17.95 1.53 2.55
N PRO A 238 17.43 0.29 2.62
CA PRO A 238 17.90 -0.65 3.62
C PRO A 238 19.37 -0.97 3.29
N LEU A 239 20.25 -0.65 4.24
CA LEU A 239 21.70 -0.82 4.11
C LEU A 239 22.20 -2.27 3.96
N PRO A 240 21.51 -3.38 4.36
CA PRO A 240 22.07 -4.71 4.12
C PRO A 240 22.18 -5.06 2.63
N VAL A 241 21.76 -4.16 1.72
CA VAL A 241 21.79 -4.38 0.27
C VAL A 241 22.59 -3.31 -0.51
N SER A 242 23.09 -2.25 0.13
CA SER A 242 24.04 -1.33 -0.51
C SER A 242 25.43 -1.94 -0.67
N VAL A 243 25.74 -2.96 0.14
CA VAL A 243 26.86 -3.88 -0.03
C VAL A 243 26.24 -5.14 -0.60
N GLY A 244 26.27 -5.32 -1.91
CA GLY A 244 25.55 -6.41 -2.57
C GLY A 244 25.81 -7.76 -1.89
N GLY A 245 24.82 -8.25 -1.15
CA GLY A 245 24.78 -9.60 -0.58
C GLY A 245 24.62 -10.68 -1.64
N SER A 246 25.28 -10.52 -2.79
CA SER A 246 25.69 -11.71 -3.52
C SER A 246 26.59 -12.46 -2.55
N PRO A 247 26.30 -13.71 -2.18
CA PRO A 247 27.31 -14.50 -1.49
C PRO A 247 28.55 -14.41 -2.38
N ILE A 248 29.68 -14.00 -1.80
CA ILE A 248 30.97 -14.40 -2.35
C ILE A 248 31.01 -15.91 -2.09
N GLY A 249 30.24 -16.67 -2.88
CA GLY A 249 30.42 -18.09 -3.00
C GLY A 249 31.84 -18.32 -3.49
N PRO A 250 32.49 -19.42 -3.11
CA PRO A 250 33.82 -19.77 -3.60
C PRO A 250 33.74 -20.19 -5.07
N HIS A 251 33.40 -19.27 -5.97
CA HIS A 251 33.63 -19.46 -7.39
C HIS A 251 35.09 -19.18 -7.64
N GLY A 252 35.80 -20.26 -7.96
CA GLY A 252 37.24 -20.29 -8.14
C GLY A 252 37.74 -19.19 -9.07
N LEU A 253 38.75 -18.48 -8.60
CA LEU A 253 39.71 -17.81 -9.47
C LEU A 253 40.49 -18.90 -10.21
N GLY A 254 39.96 -19.32 -11.36
CA GLY A 254 40.74 -20.00 -12.38
C GLY A 254 41.61 -18.96 -13.08
N VAL A 255 42.90 -18.99 -12.78
CA VAL A 255 43.98 -18.51 -13.66
C VAL A 255 44.32 -19.65 -14.60
#